data_AF-A0A080VT35-F1
#
_entry.id   AF-A0A080VT35-F1
#
_cell.length_a   1.000
_cell.length_b   1.000
_cell.length_c   1.000
_cell.angle_alpha   90.00
_cell.angle_beta   90.00
_cell.angle_gamma   90.00
#
_symmetry.space_group_name_H-M   'P 1'
#
loop_
_entity.id
_entity.type
_entity.pdbx_description
1 polymer ?
#
loop_
_entity_poly.entity_id
_entity_poly.type
_entity_poly.pdbx_seq_one_letter_code
_entity_poly.pdbx_strand_id
1 'polypeptide(L)'
;MIKAIDEMLKLWAEEMHAPGSNGGGYAGGNLIAMLIASKGEVVRGHRGSRVILDRVAEVDRLVNRLPEELKNVVVEHYLNRDSFPEQKYRHCGCSRNTFYLRLHVAHQGIQDGLLRRAA
;
A
#
# COMPACT_ATOMS: atom_id res chain seq x y z
N MET A 1 5.16 6.98 -15.34
CA MET A 1 4.81 5.90 -14.38
C MET A 1 6.04 5.05 -14.12
N ILE A 2 6.37 4.83 -12.85
CA ILE A 2 7.58 4.09 -12.44
C ILE A 2 7.16 2.66 -12.12
N LYS A 3 7.57 1.70 -12.95
CA LYS A 3 7.08 0.30 -12.91
C LYS A 3 7.30 -0.37 -11.55
N ALA A 4 8.49 -0.22 -10.97
CA ALA A 4 8.79 -0.80 -9.66
C ALA A 4 7.89 -0.26 -8.54
N ILE A 5 7.57 1.05 -8.57
CA ILE A 5 6.66 1.66 -7.60
C ILE A 5 5.21 1.21 -7.85
N ASP A 6 4.82 1.07 -9.12
CA ASP A 6 3.49 0.57 -9.51
C ASP A 6 3.23 -0.84 -8.97
N GLU A 7 4.20 -1.75 -9.10
CA GLU A 7 4.12 -3.11 -8.56
C GLU A 7 4.03 -3.12 -7.03
N MET A 8 4.81 -2.28 -6.35
CA MET A 8 4.72 -2.17 -4.88
C MET A 8 3.37 -1.61 -4.43
N LEU A 9 2.81 -0.63 -5.14
CA LEU A 9 1.49 -0.07 -4.82
C LEU A 9 0.37 -1.08 -5.07
N LYS A 10 0.49 -1.95 -6.08
CA LYS A 10 -0.43 -3.08 -6.27
C LYS A 10 -0.39 -4.06 -5.10
N LEU A 11 0.81 -4.43 -4.63
CA LEU A 11 0.97 -5.28 -3.45
C LEU A 11 0.41 -4.63 -2.19
N TRP A 12 0.66 -3.33 -1.99
CA TRP A 12 0.06 -2.56 -0.90
C TRP A 12 -1.48 -2.59 -0.98
N ALA A 13 -2.04 -2.35 -2.16
CA ALA A 13 -3.48 -2.37 -2.36
C ALA A 13 -4.10 -3.75 -2.12
N GLU A 14 -3.44 -4.82 -2.55
CA GLU A 14 -3.86 -6.19 -2.26
C GLU A 14 -3.94 -6.47 -0.76
N GLU A 15 -2.93 -6.07 0.01
CA GLU A 15 -2.95 -6.21 1.48
C GLU A 15 -4.04 -5.35 2.13
N MET A 16 -4.29 -4.14 1.62
CA MET A 16 -5.36 -3.27 2.13
C MET A 16 -6.77 -3.84 1.88
N HIS A 17 -6.97 -4.57 0.79
CA HIS A 17 -8.24 -5.22 0.49
C HIS A 17 -8.46 -6.51 1.28
N ALA A 18 -7.38 -7.22 1.60
CA ALA A 18 -7.45 -8.52 2.24
C ALA A 18 -6.39 -8.62 3.35
N PRO A 19 -6.54 -7.84 4.45
CA PRO A 19 -5.55 -7.80 5.51
C PRO A 19 -5.38 -9.19 6.12
N GLY A 20 -4.18 -9.76 5.98
CA GLY A 20 -3.87 -11.11 6.47
C GLY A 20 -4.20 -12.28 5.52
N SER A 21 -4.72 -12.02 4.31
CA SER A 21 -4.99 -13.06 3.30
C SER A 21 -3.72 -13.66 2.71
N ASN A 22 -2.59 -12.94 2.73
CA ASN A 22 -1.28 -13.46 2.31
C ASN A 22 -0.56 -14.27 3.41
N GLY A 23 -1.32 -14.90 4.32
CA GLY A 23 -0.79 -15.91 5.24
C GLY A 23 -0.20 -15.37 6.52
N GLY A 24 -0.97 -14.55 7.25
CA GLY A 24 -0.65 -14.20 8.64
C GLY A 24 -1.07 -12.78 8.97
N GLY A 25 -2.34 -12.60 9.34
CA GLY A 25 -2.87 -11.33 9.81
C GLY A 25 -2.09 -10.81 11.00
N TYR A 26 -1.39 -9.70 10.81
CA TYR A 26 -0.81 -8.92 11.90
C TYR A 26 -1.02 -7.42 11.64
N ALA A 27 -2.29 -7.03 11.51
CA ALA A 27 -2.70 -5.66 11.74
C ALA A 27 -2.54 -5.36 13.25
N GLY A 28 -1.37 -4.86 13.66
CA GLY A 28 -1.20 -4.14 14.94
C GLY A 28 -1.49 -4.88 16.26
N GLY A 29 -1.57 -6.22 16.25
CA GLY A 29 -1.95 -7.01 17.44
C GLY A 29 -0.78 -7.30 18.37
N ASN A 30 -0.88 -6.81 19.61
CA ASN A 30 -0.02 -7.12 20.76
C ASN A 30 0.35 -8.62 20.81
N LEU A 31 1.62 -8.97 21.07
CA LEU A 31 2.19 -10.33 21.04
C LEU A 31 1.39 -11.39 21.82
N ILE A 32 0.64 -10.95 22.84
CA ILE A 32 -0.23 -11.80 23.67
C ILE A 32 -1.43 -12.33 22.87
N ALA A 33 -2.01 -11.53 21.98
CA ALA A 33 -3.12 -11.97 21.12
C ALA A 33 -2.69 -13.09 20.16
N MET A 34 -1.42 -13.06 19.73
CA MET A 34 -0.81 -14.12 18.92
C MET A 34 -0.77 -15.47 19.66
N LEU A 35 -0.37 -15.46 20.93
CA LEU A 35 -0.26 -16.70 21.72
C LEU A 35 -1.63 -17.34 21.98
N ILE A 36 -2.67 -16.53 22.14
CA ILE A 36 -4.04 -16.99 22.37
C ILE A 36 -4.64 -17.56 21.08
N ALA A 37 -4.45 -16.88 19.94
CA ALA A 37 -5.00 -17.32 18.65
C ALA A 37 -4.35 -18.63 18.16
N SER A 38 -3.06 -18.82 18.43
CA SER A 38 -2.31 -20.00 17.94
C SER A 38 -2.45 -21.25 18.82
N LYS A 39 -3.31 -21.25 19.85
CA LYS A 39 -3.45 -22.35 20.83
C LYS A 39 -2.11 -22.91 21.37
N GLY A 40 -1.07 -22.06 21.44
CA GLY A 40 0.27 -22.46 21.87
C GLY A 40 1.23 -23.00 20.80
N GLU A 41 0.83 -23.12 19.53
CA GLU A 41 1.76 -23.53 18.46
C GLU A 41 2.41 -22.33 17.76
N VAL A 42 3.68 -22.11 18.09
CA VAL A 42 4.52 -21.11 17.41
C VAL A 42 5.06 -21.72 16.12
N VAL A 43 4.35 -21.51 14.99
CA VAL A 43 4.90 -21.83 13.67
C VAL A 43 6.08 -20.88 13.40
N ARG A 44 7.30 -21.39 13.58
CA ARG A 44 8.54 -20.66 13.32
C ARG A 44 8.70 -20.36 11.82
N GLY A 45 8.15 -19.23 11.40
CA GLY A 45 8.78 -18.29 10.46
C GLY A 45 8.82 -18.65 8.97
N HIS A 46 7.88 -18.11 8.20
CA HIS A 46 8.20 -17.64 6.84
C HIS A 46 8.92 -16.28 6.95
N ARG A 47 10.26 -16.28 6.95
CA ARG A 47 11.07 -15.05 6.95
C ARG A 47 10.68 -14.06 5.83
N GLY A 48 10.16 -14.55 4.71
CA GLY A 48 9.69 -13.72 3.59
C GLY A 48 8.42 -12.91 3.88
N SER A 49 7.50 -13.45 4.70
CA SER A 49 6.24 -12.76 5.05
C SER A 49 6.51 -11.48 5.84
N ARG A 50 7.46 -11.49 6.79
CA ARG A 50 7.86 -10.30 7.56
C ARG A 50 8.42 -9.18 6.68
N VAL A 51 9.30 -9.52 5.72
CA VAL A 51 9.93 -8.53 4.84
C VAL A 51 8.93 -7.87 3.90
N ILE A 52 7.93 -8.61 3.44
CA ILE A 52 6.85 -8.07 2.59
C ILE A 52 5.95 -7.14 3.42
N LEU A 53 5.55 -7.53 4.63
CA LEU A 53 4.73 -6.72 5.52
C LEU A 53 5.42 -5.43 5.95
N ASP A 54 6.73 -5.48 6.23
CA ASP A 54 7.51 -4.28 6.56
C ASP A 54 7.52 -3.27 5.39
N ARG A 55 7.63 -3.77 4.15
CA ARG A 55 7.56 -2.93 2.94
C ARG A 55 6.16 -2.36 2.70
N VAL A 56 5.11 -3.14 2.89
CA VAL A 56 3.72 -2.66 2.77
C VAL A 56 3.44 -1.57 3.81
N ALA A 57 3.84 -1.78 5.07
CA ALA A 57 3.67 -0.78 6.13
C ALA A 57 4.47 0.50 5.85
N GLU A 58 5.63 0.38 5.22
CA GLU A 58 6.42 1.54 4.79
C GLU A 58 5.74 2.31 3.65
N VAL A 59 5.27 1.60 2.61
CA VAL A 59 4.51 2.21 1.51
C VAL A 59 3.25 2.88 2.05
N ASP A 60 2.52 2.26 2.96
CA ASP A 60 1.35 2.86 3.59
C ASP A 60 1.67 4.18 4.30
N ARG A 61 2.76 4.22 5.09
CA ARG A 61 3.22 5.46 5.70
C ARG A 61 3.60 6.52 4.67
N LEU A 62 4.27 6.14 3.59
CA LEU A 62 4.66 7.07 2.52
C LEU A 62 3.44 7.64 1.80
N VAL A 63 2.47 6.79 1.45
CA VAL A 63 1.19 7.19 0.85
C VAL A 63 0.42 8.13 1.76
N ASN A 64 0.39 7.85 3.08
CA ASN A 64 -0.27 8.70 4.06
C ASN A 64 0.42 10.06 4.28
N ARG A 65 1.70 10.21 3.91
CA ARG A 65 2.44 11.48 3.97
C ARG A 65 2.37 12.31 2.69
N LEU A 66 1.80 11.77 1.62
CA LEU A 66 1.60 12.53 0.38
C LEU A 66 0.61 13.68 0.62
N PRO A 67 0.72 14.78 -0.16
CA PRO A 67 -0.34 15.78 -0.26
C PRO A 67 -1.68 15.12 -0.57
N GLU A 68 -2.76 15.65 0.02
CA GLU A 68 -4.10 15.04 -0.04
C GLU A 68 -4.59 14.78 -1.47
N GLU A 69 -4.30 15.71 -2.39
CA GLU A 69 -4.63 15.55 -3.82
C GLU A 69 -3.96 14.35 -4.47
N LEU A 70 -2.71 14.05 -4.11
CA LEU A 70 -1.94 12.92 -4.63
C LEU A 70 -2.36 11.62 -3.96
N LYS A 71 -2.58 11.67 -2.65
CA LYS A 71 -3.08 10.53 -1.87
C LYS A 71 -4.42 10.05 -2.41
N ASN A 72 -5.36 10.97 -2.68
CA ASN A 72 -6.68 10.65 -3.21
C ASN A 72 -6.56 9.94 -4.57
N VAL A 73 -5.69 10.43 -5.46
CA VAL A 73 -5.44 9.79 -6.76
C VAL A 73 -4.86 8.38 -6.60
N VAL A 74 -3.91 8.17 -5.68
CA VAL A 74 -3.32 6.84 -5.42
C VAL A 74 -4.36 5.88 -4.85
N VAL A 75 -5.09 6.30 -3.81
CA VAL A 75 -6.15 5.52 -3.17
C VAL A 75 -7.22 5.14 -4.20
N GLU A 76 -7.71 6.11 -4.97
CA GLU A 76 -8.73 5.88 -5.99
C GLU A 76 -8.21 4.98 -7.11
N HIS A 77 -6.95 5.12 -7.51
CA HIS A 77 -6.39 4.31 -8.58
C HIS A 77 -6.27 2.84 -8.17
N TYR A 78 -5.68 2.58 -7.00
CA TYR A 78 -5.28 1.24 -6.58
C TYR A 78 -6.30 0.52 -5.69
N LEU A 79 -7.07 1.23 -4.86
CA LEU A 79 -8.07 0.62 -3.97
C LEU A 79 -9.47 0.54 -4.58
N ASN A 80 -9.82 1.38 -5.57
CA ASN A 80 -11.12 1.23 -6.23
C ASN A 80 -10.99 0.22 -7.40
N ARG A 81 -11.49 -1.01 -7.23
CA ARG A 81 -11.41 -2.05 -8.27
C ARG A 81 -12.61 -2.05 -9.23
N ASP A 82 -13.73 -1.47 -8.82
CA ASP A 82 -15.01 -1.66 -9.49
C ASP A 82 -15.38 -0.51 -10.44
N SER A 83 -14.80 0.67 -10.24
CA SER A 83 -15.15 1.87 -11.01
C SER A 83 -14.38 1.99 -12.32
N PHE A 84 -15.06 2.51 -13.35
CA PHE A 84 -14.43 2.86 -14.62
C PHE A 84 -13.43 4.02 -14.43
N PRO A 85 -12.37 4.09 -15.26
CA PRO A 85 -11.37 5.16 -15.12
C PRO A 85 -11.97 6.57 -15.17
N GLU A 86 -12.99 6.81 -15.99
CA GLU A 86 -13.69 8.09 -16.10
C GLU A 86 -14.39 8.50 -14.80
N GLN A 87 -14.95 7.54 -14.07
CA GLN A 87 -15.58 7.76 -12.78
C GLN A 87 -14.52 8.12 -11.72
N LYS A 88 -13.36 7.45 -11.75
CA LYS A 88 -12.22 7.74 -10.87
C LYS A 88 -11.69 9.16 -11.07
N TYR A 89 -11.58 9.62 -12.32
CA TYR A 89 -11.12 10.98 -12.64
C TYR A 89 -12.11 12.03 -12.09
N ARG A 90 -13.41 11.79 -12.28
CA ARG A 90 -14.47 12.64 -11.77
C ARG A 90 -14.49 12.67 -10.24
N HIS A 91 -14.29 11.52 -9.60
CA HIS A 91 -14.18 11.42 -8.14
C HIS A 91 -12.98 12.24 -7.61
N CYS A 92 -11.84 12.17 -8.29
CA CYS A 92 -10.66 12.98 -7.97
C CYS A 92 -10.75 14.44 -8.46
N GLY A 93 -11.87 14.87 -9.04
CA GLY A 93 -12.10 16.24 -9.53
C GLY A 93 -11.10 16.71 -10.59
N CYS A 94 -10.51 15.81 -11.38
CA CYS A 94 -9.46 16.17 -12.32
C CYS A 94 -9.60 15.52 -13.70
N SER A 95 -8.93 16.10 -14.70
CA SER A 95 -8.89 15.53 -16.05
C SER A 95 -8.03 14.25 -16.08
N ARG A 96 -8.21 13.41 -17.10
CA ARG A 96 -7.36 12.22 -17.33
C ARG A 96 -5.87 12.56 -17.28
N ASN A 97 -5.44 13.64 -17.94
CA ASN A 97 -4.03 14.03 -17.99
C ASN A 97 -3.52 14.45 -16.61
N THR A 98 -4.30 15.25 -15.88
CA THR A 98 -3.97 15.67 -14.52
C THR A 98 -3.91 14.48 -13.56
N PHE A 99 -4.81 13.51 -13.71
CA PHE A 99 -4.85 12.29 -12.90
C PHE A 99 -3.54 11.50 -13.04
N TYR A 100 -3.13 11.18 -14.27
CA TYR A 100 -1.89 10.42 -14.49
C TYR A 100 -0.62 11.22 -14.19
N LEU A 101 -0.65 12.54 -14.34
CA LEU A 101 0.45 13.40 -13.88
C LEU A 101 0.59 13.33 -12.36
N ARG A 102 -0.51 13.50 -11.61
CA ARG A 102 -0.53 13.38 -10.14
C ARG A 102 -0.09 11.99 -9.69
N LEU A 103 -0.55 10.94 -10.37
CA LEU A 103 -0.12 9.58 -10.09
C LEU A 103 1.39 9.41 -10.32
N HIS A 104 1.93 9.98 -11.40
CA HIS A 104 3.37 9.96 -11.64
C HIS A 104 4.17 10.70 -10.57
N VAL A 105 3.71 11.89 -10.15
CA VAL A 105 4.34 12.67 -9.07
C VAL A 105 4.29 11.90 -7.75
N ALA A 106 3.17 11.22 -7.46
CA ALA A 106 3.06 10.36 -6.28
C ALA A 106 4.09 9.21 -6.31
N HIS A 107 4.31 8.59 -7.48
CA HIS A 107 5.35 7.55 -7.62
C HIS A 107 6.74 8.09 -7.33
N GLN A 108 7.06 9.31 -7.80
CA GLN A 108 8.33 9.96 -7.53
C GLN A 108 8.49 10.24 -6.02
N GLY A 109 7.47 10.80 -5.36
CA GLY A 109 7.51 11.07 -3.93
C GLY A 109 7.70 9.82 -3.07
N ILE A 110 7.05 8.71 -3.45
CA ILE A 110 7.23 7.42 -2.76
C ILE A 110 8.65 6.89 -3.01
N GLN A 111 9.14 6.92 -4.25
CA GLN A 111 10.50 6.48 -4.57
C GLN A 111 11.55 7.26 -3.77
N ASP A 112 11.44 8.59 -3.72
CA ASP A 112 12.35 9.44 -2.96
C ASP A 112 12.29 9.12 -1.45
N GLY A 113 11.10 8.84 -0.93
CA GLY A 113 10.90 8.41 0.45
C GLY A 113 11.61 7.10 0.78
N LEU A 114 11.55 6.12 -0.12
CA LEU A 114 12.25 4.84 0.03
C LEU A 114 13.78 5.01 -0.06
N LEU A 115 14.27 5.81 -1.01
CA LEU A 115 15.70 6.05 -1.20
C LEU A 115 16.35 6.75 0.00
N ARG A 116 15.66 7.74 0.59
CA ARG A 116 16.17 8.48 1.77
C ARG A 116 16.34 7.62 3.02
N ARG A 117 15.70 6.45 3.08
CA ARG A 117 15.80 5.52 4.21
C ARG A 117 16.84 4.42 3.99
N ALA A 118 17.18 4.15 2.73
CA ALA A 118 18.23 3.20 2.37
C ALA A 118 19.64 3.79 2.47
N ALA A 119 19.76 5.13 2.48
CA ALA A 119 21.00 5.88 2.71
C ALA A 119 21.25 6.14 4.20
#